data_AF-A0A1V6AAB7-F1
#
_entry.id   AF-A0A1V6AAB7-F1
#
_cell.length_a   1.000
_cell.length_b   1.000
_cell.length_c   1.000
_cell.angle_alpha   90.00
_cell.angle_beta   90.00
_cell.angle_gamma   90.00
#
_symmetry.space_group_name_H-M   'P 1'
#
loop_
_entity.id
_entity.type
_entity.pdbx_description
1 polymer ?
#
loop_
_entity_poly.entity_id
_entity_poly.type
_entity_poly.pdbx_seq_one_letter_code
_entity_poly.pdbx_strand_id
1 'polypeptide(L)'
;MNFSAQGYALLNEKLAPDIAVLEGGYSIEKALPYVNVGIILAMAGLDYSQVREPDYDALQIRQSQEVTRLIENEVKNLMTLWKKKKNLKKQITGSAAYIRREKNIYYDTDDITERQIETVRVCNDCGGLVMIESAADTGKKIYAVILPNSCCPTCRESGESFFSRVNGSQYSHIYFQDRQRDVFIVK
;
A
#
# COMPACT_ATOMS: atom_id res chain seq x y z
N MET A 1 -0.75 -22.71 10.58
CA MET A 1 -1.43 -21.93 9.52
C MET A 1 -1.47 -22.87 8.33
N ASN A 2 -2.67 -23.24 7.87
CA ASN A 2 -2.84 -24.38 6.97
C ASN A 2 -3.36 -23.87 5.63
N PHE A 3 -2.45 -23.37 4.80
CA PHE A 3 -2.74 -23.02 3.41
C PHE A 3 -1.91 -23.92 2.51
N SER A 4 -2.52 -24.40 1.43
CA SER A 4 -1.81 -25.18 0.43
C SER A 4 -1.22 -24.31 -0.67
N ALA A 5 -0.25 -24.85 -1.41
CA ALA A 5 0.33 -24.26 -2.59
C ALA A 5 -0.76 -23.93 -3.63
N GLN A 6 -1.72 -24.83 -3.83
CA GLN A 6 -2.88 -24.58 -4.69
C GLN A 6 -3.80 -23.49 -4.14
N GLY A 7 -3.95 -23.38 -2.82
CA GLY A 7 -4.71 -22.31 -2.19
C GLY A 7 -4.09 -20.94 -2.44
N TYR A 8 -2.76 -20.83 -2.33
CA TYR A 8 -2.02 -19.61 -2.69
C TYR A 8 -2.08 -19.31 -4.19
N ALA A 9 -1.94 -20.32 -5.04
CA ALA A 9 -2.06 -20.16 -6.49
C ALA A 9 -3.45 -19.66 -6.89
N LEU A 10 -4.52 -20.23 -6.33
CA LEU A 10 -5.89 -19.78 -6.57
C LEU A 10 -6.14 -18.36 -6.04
N LEU A 11 -5.59 -18.02 -4.88
CA LEU A 11 -5.66 -16.65 -4.37
C LEU A 11 -4.95 -15.67 -5.31
N ASN A 12 -3.78 -16.05 -5.81
CA ASN A 12 -3.02 -15.25 -6.77
C ASN A 12 -3.79 -15.05 -8.08
N GLU A 13 -4.33 -16.12 -8.66
CA GLU A 13 -5.18 -16.07 -9.86
C GLU A 13 -6.36 -15.10 -9.68
N LYS A 14 -7.04 -15.15 -8.53
CA LYS A 14 -8.17 -14.27 -8.21
C LYS A 14 -7.77 -12.80 -8.06
N LEU A 15 -6.59 -12.55 -7.49
CA LEU A 15 -6.08 -11.19 -7.28
C LEU A 15 -5.52 -10.59 -8.58
N ALA A 16 -5.05 -11.44 -9.50
CA ALA A 16 -4.36 -11.07 -10.74
C ALA A 16 -3.29 -9.96 -10.52
N PRO A 17 -2.32 -10.18 -9.61
CA PRO A 17 -1.37 -9.14 -9.25
C PRO A 17 -0.29 -8.95 -10.32
N ASP A 18 0.19 -7.72 -10.46
CA ASP A 18 1.35 -7.41 -11.32
C ASP A 18 2.69 -7.85 -10.69
N ILE A 19 2.74 -7.95 -9.35
CA ILE A 19 3.94 -8.30 -8.59
C ILE A 19 3.60 -9.18 -7.38
N ALA A 20 4.47 -10.15 -7.11
CA ALA A 20 4.50 -10.91 -5.86
C ALA A 20 5.88 -10.75 -5.21
N VAL A 21 5.90 -10.32 -3.96
CA VAL A 21 7.13 -10.12 -3.18
C VAL A 21 7.22 -11.22 -2.12
N LEU A 22 8.35 -11.92 -2.08
CA LEU A 22 8.61 -12.93 -1.06
C LEU A 22 8.96 -12.22 0.25
N GLU A 23 8.09 -12.35 1.24
CA GLU A 23 8.29 -11.84 2.60
C GLU A 23 8.97 -12.92 3.46
N GLY A 24 8.20 -13.59 4.32
CA GLY A 24 8.67 -14.71 5.15
C GLY A 24 8.38 -16.08 4.54
N GLY A 25 8.96 -17.12 5.14
CA GLY A 25 8.76 -18.51 4.75
C GLY A 25 9.97 -19.35 5.16
N TYR A 26 9.79 -20.21 6.16
CA TYR A 26 10.91 -20.95 6.76
C TYR A 26 10.87 -22.46 6.46
N SER A 27 9.83 -22.91 5.75
CA SER A 27 9.62 -24.32 5.39
C SER A 27 10.33 -24.66 4.08
N ILE A 28 11.66 -24.55 4.08
CA ILE A 28 12.51 -24.59 2.88
C ILE A 28 12.36 -25.92 2.12
N GLU A 29 12.26 -27.04 2.83
CA GLU A 29 12.19 -28.38 2.20
C GLU A 29 10.77 -28.91 2.02
N LYS A 30 9.75 -28.19 2.52
CA LYS A 30 8.36 -28.64 2.46
C LYS A 30 7.48 -27.63 1.74
N ALA A 31 6.90 -26.65 2.42
CA ALA A 31 5.84 -25.84 1.82
C ALA A 31 6.36 -24.75 0.87
N LEU A 32 7.48 -24.09 1.21
CA LEU A 32 7.90 -22.86 0.54
C LEU A 32 8.16 -23.03 -0.97
N PRO A 33 8.90 -24.05 -1.44
CA PRO A 33 9.15 -24.22 -2.88
C PRO A 33 7.85 -24.41 -3.67
N TYR A 34 6.91 -25.19 -3.13
CA TYR A 34 5.65 -25.51 -3.80
C TYR A 34 4.71 -24.32 -3.83
N VAL A 35 4.62 -23.56 -2.73
CA VAL A 35 3.85 -22.31 -2.71
C VAL A 35 4.40 -21.32 -3.73
N ASN A 36 5.72 -21.15 -3.80
CA ASN A 36 6.35 -20.25 -4.76
C ASN A 36 6.10 -20.71 -6.21
N VAL A 37 6.25 -22.01 -6.51
CA VAL A 37 5.95 -22.56 -7.84
C VAL A 37 4.47 -22.34 -8.19
N GLY A 38 3.55 -22.59 -7.26
CA GLY A 38 2.12 -22.38 -7.46
C GLY A 38 1.79 -20.92 -7.79
N ILE A 39 2.38 -19.96 -7.05
CA ILE A 39 2.24 -18.53 -7.30
C ILE A 39 2.79 -18.14 -8.68
N ILE A 40 3.99 -18.61 -9.03
CA ILE A 40 4.63 -18.30 -10.33
C ILE A 40 3.77 -18.82 -11.50
N LEU A 41 3.28 -20.06 -11.41
CA LEU A 41 2.42 -20.62 -12.44
C LEU A 41 1.10 -19.85 -12.57
N ALA A 42 0.47 -19.49 -11.45
CA ALA A 42 -0.75 -18.68 -11.45
C ALA A 42 -0.53 -17.29 -12.09
N MET A 43 0.56 -16.60 -11.73
CA MET A 43 0.92 -15.31 -12.34
C MET A 43 1.20 -15.43 -13.85
N ALA A 44 1.75 -16.56 -14.29
CA ALA A 44 2.01 -16.86 -15.69
C ALA A 44 0.76 -17.34 -16.46
N GLY A 45 -0.39 -17.50 -15.80
CA GLY A 45 -1.61 -18.07 -16.39
C GLY A 45 -1.48 -19.54 -16.80
N LEU A 46 -0.59 -20.28 -16.13
CA LEU A 46 -0.31 -21.69 -16.39
C LEU A 46 -1.01 -22.61 -15.38
N ASP A 47 -1.24 -23.86 -15.78
CA ASP A 47 -1.84 -24.87 -14.91
C ASP A 47 -0.95 -25.19 -13.71
N TYR A 48 -1.50 -25.05 -12.51
CA TYR A 48 -0.86 -25.39 -11.24
C TYR A 48 -1.52 -26.59 -10.54
N SER A 49 -2.42 -27.31 -11.21
CA SER A 49 -3.19 -28.43 -10.63
C SER A 49 -2.33 -29.55 -10.02
N GLN A 50 -1.11 -29.73 -10.52
CA GLN A 50 -0.17 -30.75 -10.06
C GLN A 50 0.82 -30.24 -8.99
N VAL A 51 0.79 -28.95 -8.64
CA VAL A 51 1.63 -28.41 -7.58
C VAL A 51 1.01 -28.81 -6.23
N ARG A 52 1.69 -29.69 -5.51
CA ARG A 52 1.22 -30.23 -4.23
C ARG A 52 2.38 -30.47 -3.29
N GLU A 53 2.26 -29.99 -2.06
CA GLU A 53 3.26 -30.21 -1.00
C GLU A 53 3.42 -31.70 -0.67
N PRO A 54 4.63 -32.13 -0.29
CA PRO A 54 4.91 -33.54 0.00
C PRO A 54 4.05 -34.10 1.15
N ASP A 55 3.64 -33.25 2.10
CA ASP A 55 2.85 -33.60 3.29
C ASP A 55 1.40 -33.07 3.22
N TYR A 56 0.88 -32.77 2.02
CA TYR A 56 -0.49 -32.26 1.86
C TYR A 56 -1.56 -33.28 2.30
N ASP A 57 -2.35 -32.87 3.30
CA ASP A 57 -3.57 -33.53 3.78
C ASP A 57 -4.77 -32.56 3.78
N ALA A 58 -5.74 -32.82 2.91
CA ALA A 58 -6.92 -31.99 2.74
C ALA A 58 -7.83 -31.93 3.99
N LEU A 59 -7.85 -32.97 4.82
CA LEU A 59 -8.67 -32.99 6.03
C LEU A 59 -8.05 -32.11 7.12
N GLN A 60 -6.73 -32.11 7.24
CA GLN A 60 -5.98 -31.29 8.20
C GLN A 60 -6.02 -29.80 7.84
N ILE A 61 -6.13 -29.48 6.55
CA ILE A 61 -6.09 -28.11 6.03
C ILE A 61 -7.48 -27.45 6.03
N ARG A 62 -8.55 -28.20 6.29
CA ARG A 62 -9.91 -27.70 6.19
C ARG A 62 -10.21 -26.59 7.21
N GLN A 63 -10.79 -25.48 6.73
CA GLN A 63 -11.27 -24.39 7.57
C GLN A 63 -12.31 -24.90 8.59
N SER A 64 -12.13 -24.53 9.87
CA SER A 64 -13.08 -24.85 10.93
C SER A 64 -14.32 -23.95 10.87
N GLN A 65 -15.44 -24.40 11.46
CA GLN A 65 -16.64 -23.57 11.57
C GLN A 65 -16.41 -22.29 12.38
N GLU A 66 -15.50 -22.33 13.36
CA GLU A 66 -15.14 -21.17 14.17
C GLU A 66 -14.49 -20.08 13.31
N VAL A 67 -13.53 -20.46 12.45
CA VAL A 67 -12.90 -19.51 11.50
C VAL A 67 -13.94 -18.93 10.55
N THR A 68 -14.90 -19.73 10.08
CA THR A 68 -16.01 -19.20 9.25
C THR A 68 -16.80 -18.11 9.98
N ARG A 69 -17.19 -18.35 11.23
CA ARG A 69 -17.93 -17.35 12.03
C ARG A 69 -17.11 -16.09 12.28
N LEU A 70 -15.80 -16.24 12.50
CA LEU A 70 -14.89 -15.11 12.66
C LEU A 70 -14.84 -14.26 11.38
N ILE A 71 -14.69 -14.90 10.22
CA ILE A 71 -14.71 -14.22 8.92
C ILE A 71 -16.04 -13.49 8.71
N GLU A 72 -17.19 -14.14 8.98
CA GLU A 72 -18.51 -13.52 8.83
C GLU A 72 -18.67 -12.26 9.70
N ASN A 73 -18.23 -12.33 10.96
CA ASN A 73 -18.26 -11.20 11.88
C ASN A 73 -17.36 -10.06 11.40
N GLU A 74 -16.16 -10.38 10.95
CA GLU A 74 -15.21 -9.38 10.46
C GLU A 74 -15.72 -8.69 9.19
N VAL A 75 -16.25 -9.46 8.24
CA VAL A 75 -16.90 -8.92 7.03
C VAL A 75 -18.04 -7.97 7.41
N LYS A 76 -18.86 -8.32 8.40
CA LYS A 76 -19.95 -7.44 8.88
C LYS A 76 -19.42 -6.12 9.45
N ASN A 77 -18.33 -6.17 10.22
CA ASN A 77 -17.69 -4.98 10.79
C ASN A 77 -17.10 -4.09 9.69
N LEU A 78 -16.32 -4.66 8.78
CA LEU A 78 -15.72 -3.97 7.64
C LEU A 78 -16.78 -3.32 6.75
N MET A 79 -17.87 -4.04 6.44
CA MET A 79 -18.97 -3.49 5.64
C MET A 79 -19.69 -2.34 6.34
N THR A 80 -19.77 -2.35 7.67
CA THR A 80 -20.32 -1.23 8.45
C THR A 80 -19.43 0.00 8.35
N LEU A 81 -18.11 -0.16 8.47
CA LEU A 81 -17.14 0.93 8.29
C LEU A 81 -17.18 1.47 6.86
N TRP A 82 -17.20 0.58 5.86
CA TRP A 82 -17.27 0.96 4.45
C TRP A 82 -18.51 1.79 4.11
N LYS A 83 -19.69 1.39 4.63
CA LYS A 83 -20.93 2.17 4.47
C LYS A 83 -20.84 3.55 5.13
N LYS A 84 -20.14 3.66 6.26
CA LYS A 84 -19.95 4.91 7.00
C LYS A 84 -18.76 5.76 6.52
N LYS A 85 -17.98 5.30 5.54
CA LYS A 85 -16.71 5.94 5.11
C LYS A 85 -16.81 7.45 4.84
N LYS A 86 -17.91 7.92 4.24
CA LYS A 86 -18.12 9.35 3.97
C LYS A 86 -18.30 10.16 5.26
N ASN A 87 -18.98 9.60 6.25
CA ASN A 87 -19.18 10.25 7.55
C ASN A 87 -17.91 10.22 8.38
N LEU A 88 -17.19 9.10 8.39
CA LEU A 88 -15.88 8.99 9.04
C LEU A 88 -14.89 10.00 8.46
N LYS A 89 -14.84 10.13 7.12
CA LYS A 89 -14.05 11.15 6.46
C LYS A 89 -14.41 12.55 6.95
N LYS A 90 -15.69 12.92 6.96
CA LYS A 90 -16.14 14.23 7.46
C LYS A 90 -15.78 14.48 8.92
N GLN A 91 -15.83 13.45 9.77
CA GLN A 91 -15.43 13.56 11.18
C GLN A 91 -13.93 13.86 11.33
N ILE A 92 -13.09 13.24 10.50
CA ILE A 92 -11.64 13.46 10.51
C ILE A 92 -11.28 14.81 9.89
N THR A 93 -11.87 15.15 8.75
CA THR A 93 -11.48 16.33 7.99
C THR A 93 -12.18 17.62 8.44
N GLY A 94 -13.35 17.51 9.06
CA GLY A 94 -14.22 18.65 9.33
C GLY A 94 -14.46 19.48 8.06
N SER A 95 -14.30 20.80 8.19
CA SER A 95 -14.33 21.78 7.10
C SER A 95 -12.94 22.15 6.57
N ALA A 96 -11.87 21.46 6.99
CA ALA A 96 -10.51 21.81 6.62
C ALA A 96 -10.24 21.51 5.14
N ALA A 97 -9.72 22.50 4.41
CA ALA A 97 -9.24 22.29 3.04
C ALA A 97 -7.92 21.51 3.00
N TYR A 98 -7.12 21.59 4.07
CA TYR A 98 -5.84 20.90 4.23
C TYR A 98 -5.75 20.29 5.62
N ILE A 99 -5.19 19.09 5.70
CA ILE A 99 -4.87 18.42 6.96
C ILE A 99 -3.36 18.26 7.03
N ARG A 100 -2.79 18.64 8.16
CA ARG A 100 -1.36 18.54 8.42
C ARG A 100 -1.13 17.54 9.54
N ARG A 101 -0.18 16.63 9.34
CA ARG A 101 0.33 15.74 10.40
C ARG A 101 1.85 15.79 10.44
N GLU A 102 2.39 15.62 11.63
CA GLU A 102 3.82 15.56 11.87
C GLU A 102 4.19 14.16 12.35
N LYS A 103 5.31 13.64 11.86
CA LYS A 103 5.88 12.35 12.26
C LYS A 103 7.36 12.54 12.56
N ASN A 104 7.85 11.78 13.53
CA ASN A 104 9.27 11.53 13.71
C ASN A 104 9.49 10.06 13.37
N ILE A 105 10.36 9.78 12.42
CA ILE A 105 10.61 8.44 11.89
C ILE A 105 12.09 8.14 12.11
N TYR A 106 12.37 6.94 12.64
CA TYR A 106 13.71 6.44 12.87
C TYR A 106 13.96 5.24 11.95
N TYR A 107 15.03 5.31 11.16
CA TYR A 107 15.49 4.26 10.25
C TYR A 107 16.67 3.55 10.92
N ASP A 108 16.41 2.39 11.51
CA ASP A 108 17.36 1.61 12.31
C ASP A 108 18.55 1.06 11.52
N THR A 109 18.34 0.73 10.26
CA THR A 109 19.37 0.15 9.38
C THR A 109 20.51 1.14 9.11
N ASP A 110 20.18 2.42 8.95
CA ASP A 110 21.13 3.49 8.63
C ASP A 110 21.38 4.45 9.82
N ASP A 111 20.71 4.22 10.96
CA ASP A 111 20.73 5.10 12.14
C ASP A 111 20.36 6.57 11.84
N ILE A 112 19.31 6.77 11.03
CA ILE A 112 18.84 8.10 10.59
C ILE A 112 17.51 8.44 11.25
N THR A 113 17.37 9.65 11.77
CA THR A 113 16.09 10.20 12.21
C THR A 113 15.60 11.28 11.25
N GLU A 114 14.34 11.19 10.81
CA GLU A 114 13.68 12.26 10.06
C GLU A 114 12.48 12.85 10.80
N ARG A 115 12.30 14.16 10.65
CA ARG A 115 11.07 14.89 10.98
C ARG A 115 10.32 15.16 9.69
N GLN A 116 9.14 14.55 9.56
CA GLN A 116 8.30 14.61 8.38
C GLN A 116 7.01 15.39 8.68
N ILE A 117 6.73 16.42 7.89
CA ILE A 117 5.47 17.15 7.86
C ILE A 117 4.72 16.75 6.60
N GLU A 118 3.58 16.09 6.75
CA GLU A 118 2.71 15.71 5.65
C GLU A 118 1.47 16.60 5.65
N THR A 119 1.24 17.29 4.52
CA THR A 119 0.07 18.11 4.27
C THR A 119 -0.76 17.50 3.16
N VAL A 120 -2.00 17.15 3.45
CA VAL A 120 -2.94 16.56 2.50
C VAL A 120 -4.04 17.55 2.17
N ARG A 121 -4.23 17.87 0.89
CA ARG A 121 -5.41 18.60 0.41
C ARG A 121 -6.63 17.68 0.47
N VAL A 122 -7.62 18.06 1.26
CA VAL A 122 -8.88 17.32 1.35
C VAL A 122 -9.67 17.49 0.06
N CYS A 123 -9.92 16.39 -0.65
CA CYS A 123 -10.67 16.38 -1.89
C CYS A 123 -11.80 15.36 -1.83
N ASN A 124 -12.98 15.67 -2.38
CA ASN A 124 -14.12 14.75 -2.44
C ASN A 124 -14.17 13.92 -3.73
N ASP A 125 -13.38 14.30 -4.74
CA ASP A 125 -13.39 13.69 -6.07
C ASP A 125 -12.26 12.68 -6.27
N CYS A 126 -11.14 12.82 -5.53
CA CYS A 126 -10.01 11.89 -5.57
C CYS A 126 -9.38 11.67 -4.18
N GLY A 127 -8.26 10.94 -4.13
CA GLY A 127 -7.48 10.68 -2.91
C GLY A 127 -6.87 11.92 -2.24
N GLY A 128 -6.95 13.09 -2.87
CA GLY A 128 -6.31 14.33 -2.40
C GLY A 128 -4.85 14.44 -2.84
N LEU A 129 -4.34 15.66 -2.86
CA LEU A 129 -2.92 15.95 -3.13
C LEU A 129 -2.14 15.80 -1.82
N VAL A 130 -1.00 15.11 -1.84
CA VAL A 130 -0.11 14.98 -0.69
C VAL A 130 1.15 15.82 -0.92
N MET A 131 1.53 16.60 0.07
CA MET A 131 2.81 17.31 0.11
C MET A 131 3.58 16.85 1.34
N ILE A 132 4.87 16.57 1.19
CA ILE A 132 5.74 16.12 2.26
C ILE A 132 6.93 17.06 2.35
N GLU A 133 7.16 17.62 3.54
CA GLU A 133 8.44 18.22 3.89
C GLU A 133 9.15 17.26 4.84
N SER A 134 10.36 16.83 4.49
CA SER A 134 11.16 15.99 5.37
C SER A 134 12.51 16.63 5.63
N ALA A 135 12.97 16.55 6.88
CA ALA A 135 14.29 16.96 7.30
C ALA A 135 14.92 15.84 8.14
N ALA A 136 16.06 15.34 7.68
CA ALA A 136 16.85 14.35 8.40
C ALA A 136 17.90 15.02 9.30
N ASP A 137 18.32 14.31 10.33
CA ASP A 137 19.47 14.66 11.19
C ASP A 137 20.80 14.76 10.43
N THR A 138 20.91 14.11 9.27
CA THR A 138 22.00 14.29 8.29
C THR A 138 22.07 15.70 7.69
N GLY A 139 21.10 16.57 7.96
CA GLY A 139 20.99 17.92 7.43
C GLY A 139 20.32 18.01 6.06
N LYS A 140 20.00 16.88 5.42
CA LYS A 140 19.26 16.83 4.16
C LYS A 140 17.80 17.21 4.39
N LYS A 141 17.28 18.04 3.48
CA LYS A 141 15.87 18.46 3.47
C LYS A 141 15.28 18.20 2.11
N ILE A 142 14.07 17.68 2.08
CA ILE A 142 13.35 17.44 0.83
C ILE A 142 11.94 18.00 0.88
N TYR A 143 11.41 18.27 -0.30
CA TYR A 143 9.99 18.55 -0.50
C TYR A 143 9.44 17.61 -1.56
N ALA A 144 8.28 16.99 -1.33
CA ALA A 144 7.66 16.12 -2.31
C ALA A 144 6.20 16.52 -2.54
N VAL A 145 5.77 16.55 -3.80
CA VAL A 145 4.39 16.73 -4.23
C VAL A 145 3.93 15.43 -4.90
N ILE A 146 2.90 14.79 -4.36
CA ILE A 146 2.45 13.47 -4.80
C ILE A 146 0.97 13.55 -5.16
N LEU A 147 0.67 13.35 -6.44
CA LEU A 147 -0.69 13.20 -6.95
C LEU A 147 -1.12 11.72 -6.86
N PRO A 148 -2.35 11.44 -6.39
CA PRO A 148 -2.83 10.08 -6.19
C PRO A 148 -3.16 9.40 -7.53
N ASN A 149 -3.34 8.08 -7.50
CA ASN A 149 -4.02 7.38 -8.58
C ASN A 149 -5.44 7.95 -8.74
N SER A 150 -5.91 8.12 -9.99
CA SER A 150 -7.18 8.79 -10.31
C SER A 150 -7.28 10.23 -9.80
N CYS A 151 -6.28 11.06 -10.09
CA CYS A 151 -6.23 12.46 -9.64
C CYS A 151 -7.24 13.34 -10.40
N CYS A 152 -8.07 14.12 -9.69
CA CYS A 152 -8.96 15.08 -10.31
C CYS A 152 -8.19 16.31 -10.85
N PRO A 153 -8.74 17.04 -11.85
CA PRO A 153 -8.06 18.20 -12.45
C PRO A 153 -7.63 19.25 -11.42
N THR A 154 -8.48 19.56 -10.44
CA THR A 154 -8.16 20.57 -9.41
C THR A 154 -6.98 20.17 -8.53
N CYS A 155 -6.87 18.91 -8.12
CA CYS A 155 -5.75 18.42 -7.32
C CYS A 155 -4.45 18.44 -8.14
N ARG A 156 -4.54 18.08 -9.42
CA ARG A 156 -3.43 18.09 -10.37
C ARG A 156 -2.87 19.49 -10.59
N GLU A 157 -3.73 20.44 -10.97
CA GLU A 157 -3.35 21.86 -11.13
C GLU A 157 -2.74 22.43 -9.84
N SER A 158 -3.33 22.11 -8.68
CA SER A 158 -2.79 22.54 -7.39
C SER A 158 -1.39 21.98 -7.17
N GLY A 159 -1.17 20.68 -7.42
CA GLY A 159 0.13 20.03 -7.24
C GLY A 159 1.19 20.58 -8.17
N GLU A 160 0.87 20.73 -9.47
CA GLU A 160 1.76 21.34 -10.46
C GLU A 160 2.13 22.79 -10.04
N SER A 161 1.15 23.56 -9.55
CA SER A 161 1.36 24.90 -9.02
C SER A 161 2.29 24.89 -7.80
N PHE A 162 2.08 24.03 -6.81
CA PHE A 162 2.97 23.91 -5.65
C PHE A 162 4.40 23.54 -6.07
N PHE A 163 4.56 22.53 -6.92
CA PHE A 163 5.88 22.12 -7.41
C PHE A 163 6.61 23.19 -8.22
N SER A 164 5.86 24.06 -8.92
CA SER A 164 6.46 25.18 -9.67
C SER A 164 6.93 26.32 -8.77
N ARG A 165 6.26 26.55 -7.62
CA ARG A 165 6.48 27.70 -6.74
C ARG A 165 7.48 27.44 -5.61
N VAL A 166 7.76 26.19 -5.29
CA VAL A 166 8.73 25.85 -4.23
C VAL A 166 10.11 26.36 -4.62
N ASN A 167 10.75 27.06 -3.69
CA ASN A 167 12.08 27.58 -3.88
C ASN A 167 13.12 26.45 -3.75
N GLY A 168 13.81 26.16 -4.85
CA GLY A 168 14.89 25.16 -4.91
C GLY A 168 16.01 25.37 -3.91
N SER A 169 16.27 26.61 -3.46
CA SER A 169 17.38 26.88 -2.53
C SER A 169 17.13 26.40 -1.10
N GLN A 170 15.89 26.05 -0.74
CA GLN A 170 15.52 25.65 0.63
C GLN A 170 15.64 24.14 0.88
N TYR A 171 15.67 23.35 -0.18
CA TYR A 171 15.64 21.90 -0.11
C TYR A 171 16.82 21.32 -0.90
N SER A 172 17.37 20.21 -0.42
CA SER A 172 18.37 19.45 -1.16
C SER A 172 17.80 18.84 -2.43
N HIS A 173 16.54 18.40 -2.39
CA HIS A 173 15.79 17.90 -3.55
C HIS A 173 14.31 18.25 -3.45
N ILE A 174 13.68 18.47 -4.60
CA ILE A 174 12.23 18.62 -4.72
C ILE A 174 11.70 17.57 -5.68
N TYR A 175 10.76 16.75 -5.21
CA TYR A 175 10.15 15.67 -5.95
C TYR A 175 8.73 16.02 -6.38
N PHE A 176 8.38 15.63 -7.60
CA PHE A 176 7.01 15.60 -8.08
C PHE A 176 6.69 14.21 -8.62
N GLN A 177 5.62 13.61 -8.12
CA GLN A 177 5.12 12.34 -8.61
C GLN A 177 3.66 12.46 -9.01
N ASP A 178 3.38 12.14 -10.27
CA ASP A 178 2.03 11.89 -10.74
C ASP A 178 1.85 10.41 -11.04
N ARG A 179 1.24 9.72 -10.08
CA ARG A 179 1.05 8.27 -10.15
C ARG A 179 0.07 7.84 -11.24
N GLN A 180 -0.83 8.73 -11.67
CA GLN A 180 -1.79 8.39 -12.73
C GLN A 180 -1.14 8.45 -14.13
N ARG A 181 -0.22 9.39 -14.36
CA ARG A 181 0.48 9.54 -15.66
C ARG A 181 1.86 8.88 -15.67
N ASP A 182 2.24 8.23 -14.58
CA ASP A 182 3.57 7.65 -14.39
C ASP A 182 4.71 8.66 -14.63
N VAL A 183 4.54 9.86 -14.08
CA VAL A 183 5.54 10.94 -14.18
C VAL A 183 6.25 11.11 -12.85
N PHE A 184 7.58 11.14 -12.88
CA PHE A 184 8.44 11.42 -11.73
C PHE A 184 9.51 12.44 -12.11
N ILE A 185 9.55 13.58 -11.39
CA ILE A 185 10.47 14.69 -11.66
C ILE A 185 11.24 15.04 -10.38
N VAL A 186 12.53 15.35 -10.55
CA VAL A 186 13.42 15.78 -9.46
C VAL A 186 14.05 17.14 -9.83
N LYS A 187 14.07 18.07 -8.88
CA LYS A 187 14.82 19.34 -8.93
C LYS A 187 15.84 19.40 -7.80
#